data_AF-A0A816MY89-F1
#
_entry.id   AF-A0A816MY89-F1
#
_cell.length_a   1.000
_cell.length_b   1.000
_cell.length_c   1.000
_cell.angle_alpha   90.00
_cell.angle_beta   90.00
_cell.angle_gamma   90.00
#
_symmetry.space_group_name_H-M   'P 1'
#
loop_
_entity.id
_entity.type
_entity.pdbx_description
1 polymer ?
#
loop_
_entity_poly.entity_id
_entity_poly.type
_entity_poly.pdbx_seq_one_letter_code
_entity_poly.pdbx_strand_id
1 'polypeptide(L)'
;MNFPKEKSDKSWLYTLLALIGEQFDHGDEICGAVVNIRGKQERISIWTKNASNEAAQVSIGRQWKEFLDYTNSIGFIIHEDAKKLDRNAKSAYTA
;
A
#
# COMPACT_ATOMS: atom_id res chain seq x y z
N MET A 1 -1.84 3.57 2.69
CA MET A 1 -3.04 4.15 3.35
C MET A 1 -2.63 4.89 4.60
N ASN A 2 -3.32 5.99 4.91
CA ASN A 2 -3.10 6.76 6.15
C ASN A 2 -4.29 6.58 7.08
N PHE A 3 -4.00 6.41 8.36
CA PHE A 3 -4.96 6.24 9.45
C PHE A 3 -4.62 7.25 10.56
N PRO A 4 -5.62 7.73 11.32
CA PRO A 4 -5.35 8.39 12.59
C PRO A 4 -4.54 7.48 13.52
N LYS A 5 -3.82 8.07 14.47
CA LYS A 5 -3.09 7.31 15.49
C LYS A 5 -4.01 6.30 16.20
N GLU A 6 -3.54 5.08 16.42
CA GLU A 6 -4.24 3.96 17.06
C GLU A 6 -5.52 3.51 16.32
N LYS A 7 -5.58 3.75 15.00
CA LYS A 7 -6.72 3.37 14.14
C LYS A 7 -6.34 2.48 12.96
N SER A 8 -5.10 1.97 12.91
CA SER A 8 -4.65 1.11 11.81
C SER A 8 -4.75 -0.39 12.09
N ASP A 9 -4.96 -0.83 13.33
CA ASP A 9 -4.89 -2.25 13.75
C ASP A 9 -5.73 -3.21 12.89
N LYS A 10 -7.01 -2.90 12.67
CA LYS A 10 -7.90 -3.74 11.85
C LYS A 10 -7.39 -3.82 10.41
N SER A 11 -7.04 -2.69 9.82
CA SER A 11 -6.52 -2.61 8.46
C SER A 11 -5.18 -3.33 8.31
N TRP A 12 -4.33 -3.26 9.34
CA TRP A 12 -3.06 -3.96 9.39
C TRP A 12 -3.25 -5.48 9.42
N LEU A 13 -4.12 -5.97 10.33
CA LEU A 13 -4.47 -7.38 10.40
C LEU A 13 -5.03 -7.90 9.07
N TYR A 14 -5.97 -7.18 8.47
CA TYR A 14 -6.61 -7.60 7.23
C TYR A 14 -5.63 -7.56 6.04
N THR A 15 -4.70 -6.60 6.03
CA THR A 15 -3.60 -6.57 5.07
C THR A 15 -2.74 -7.83 5.21
N LEU A 16 -2.35 -8.20 6.43
CA LEU A 16 -1.56 -9.41 6.67
C LEU A 16 -2.29 -10.68 6.23
N LEU A 17 -3.59 -10.80 6.55
CA LEU A 17 -4.42 -11.94 6.15
C LEU A 17 -4.55 -12.05 4.62
N ALA A 18 -4.73 -10.93 3.92
CA ALA A 18 -4.80 -10.91 2.45
C ALA A 18 -3.46 -11.32 1.81
N LEU A 19 -2.33 -10.92 2.41
CA LEU A 19 -0.99 -11.30 1.96
C LEU A 19 -0.75 -12.81 2.13
N ILE A 20 -0.85 -13.33 3.36
CA ILE A 20 -0.55 -14.76 3.62
C ILE A 20 -1.60 -15.70 3.03
N GLY A 21 -2.79 -15.18 2.75
CA GLY A 21 -3.86 -15.90 2.07
C GLY A 21 -3.75 -15.88 0.55
N GLU A 22 -2.73 -15.22 -0.01
CA GLU A 22 -2.51 -15.09 -1.46
C GLU A 22 -3.76 -14.58 -2.20
N GLN A 23 -4.43 -13.57 -1.63
CA GLN A 23 -5.75 -13.11 -2.10
C GLN A 23 -5.69 -12.12 -3.27
N PHE A 24 -4.50 -11.63 -3.62
CA PHE A 24 -4.31 -10.67 -4.71
C PHE A 24 -4.14 -11.39 -6.04
N ASP A 25 -4.75 -10.84 -7.11
CA ASP A 25 -4.64 -11.41 -8.46
C ASP A 25 -3.19 -11.39 -8.97
N HIS A 26 -2.42 -10.39 -8.54
CA HIS A 26 -0.99 -10.25 -8.79
C HIS A 26 -0.18 -10.45 -7.49
N GLY A 27 -0.53 -11.47 -6.70
CA GLY A 27 0.16 -11.78 -5.44
C GLY A 27 1.67 -11.99 -5.60
N ASP A 28 2.11 -12.51 -6.75
CA ASP A 28 3.53 -12.70 -7.05
C ASP A 28 4.31 -11.38 -7.11
N GLU A 29 3.65 -10.26 -7.41
CA GLU A 29 4.25 -8.93 -7.41
C GLU A 29 4.47 -8.37 -6.00
N ILE A 30 3.86 -8.94 -4.96
CA ILE A 30 3.95 -8.44 -3.59
C ILE A 30 5.22 -8.96 -2.90
N CYS A 31 5.98 -8.03 -2.34
CA CYS A 31 7.17 -8.32 -1.53
C CYS A 31 6.85 -8.40 -0.03
N GLY A 32 5.84 -7.67 0.42
CA GLY A 32 5.46 -7.59 1.83
C GLY A 32 4.71 -6.31 2.17
N ALA A 33 4.47 -6.10 3.46
CA ALA A 33 3.80 -4.90 3.95
C ALA A 33 4.53 -4.33 5.18
N VAL A 34 4.36 -3.03 5.41
CA VAL A 34 4.95 -2.30 6.54
C VAL A 34 3.91 -1.36 7.15
N VAL A 35 3.93 -1.25 8.48
CA VAL A 35 3.19 -0.24 9.23
C VAL A 35 4.17 0.74 9.89
N ASN A 36 3.98 2.03 9.64
CA ASN A 36 4.79 3.11 10.19
C ASN A 36 3.94 3.90 11.20
N ILE A 37 4.26 3.79 12.48
CA ILE A 37 3.59 4.52 13.55
C ILE A 37 4.29 5.87 13.77
N ARG A 38 3.56 6.97 13.63
CA ARG A 38 4.07 8.34 13.87
C ARG A 38 3.16 9.08 14.86
N GLY A 39 3.62 10.23 15.36
CA GLY A 39 2.96 10.94 16.45
C GLY A 39 1.49 11.32 16.23
N LYS A 40 1.05 11.56 14.99
CA LYS A 40 -0.35 11.93 14.66
C LYS A 40 -1.06 10.96 13.72
N GLN A 41 -0.31 10.09 13.03
CA GLN A 41 -0.85 9.24 11.97
C GLN A 41 -0.06 7.93 11.89
N GLU A 42 -0.75 6.90 11.44
CA GLU A 42 -0.20 5.61 11.09
C GLU A 42 -0.33 5.40 9.59
N ARG A 43 0.73 4.90 8.96
CA ARG A 43 0.73 4.61 7.53
C ARG A 43 1.00 3.13 7.32
N ILE A 44 0.08 2.45 6.64
CA ILE A 44 0.33 1.11 6.12
C ILE A 44 0.74 1.24 4.64
N SER A 45 1.75 0.48 4.24
CA SER A 45 2.20 0.38 2.84
C SER A 45 2.41 -1.09 2.46
N ILE A 46 2.01 -1.47 1.24
CA ILE A 46 2.43 -2.72 0.60
C ILE A 46 3.61 -2.38 -0.33
N TRP A 47 4.62 -3.24 -0.36
CA TRP A 47 5.76 -3.14 -1.28
C TRP A 47 5.61 -4.17 -2.40
N THR A 48 5.86 -3.73 -3.63
CA THR A 48 5.79 -4.57 -4.83
C THR A 48 7.10 -4.53 -5.62
N LYS A 49 7.37 -5.58 -6.39
CA LYS A 49 8.66 -5.77 -7.06
C LYS A 49 8.80 -4.99 -8.37
N ASN A 50 7.77 -4.92 -9.22
CA ASN A 50 7.86 -4.25 -10.53
C ASN A 50 6.97 -3.01 -10.64
N ALA A 51 7.55 -1.85 -10.31
CA ALA A 51 6.90 -0.55 -10.42
C ALA A 51 6.47 -0.15 -11.85
N SER A 52 7.08 -0.73 -12.90
CA SER A 52 6.74 -0.41 -14.30
C SER A 52 5.48 -1.11 -14.81
N ASN A 53 5.01 -2.15 -14.10
CA ASN A 53 3.80 -2.88 -14.45
C ASN A 53 2.56 -2.17 -13.89
N GLU A 54 2.16 -1.07 -14.52
CA GLU A 54 1.03 -0.23 -14.09
C GLU A 54 -0.26 -1.04 -13.87
N ALA A 55 -0.59 -1.95 -14.78
CA ALA A 55 -1.79 -2.78 -14.67
C ALA A 55 -1.81 -3.59 -13.37
N ALA A 56 -0.70 -4.23 -13.01
CA ALA A 56 -0.58 -4.95 -11.75
C ALA A 56 -0.64 -3.99 -10.54
N GLN A 57 0.06 -2.86 -10.59
CA GLN A 57 0.05 -1.90 -9.47
C GLN A 57 -1.33 -1.31 -9.19
N VAL A 58 -2.08 -0.97 -10.22
CA VAL A 58 -3.46 -0.45 -10.10
C VAL A 58 -4.40 -1.54 -9.60
N SER A 59 -4.28 -2.77 -10.13
CA SER A 59 -5.09 -3.92 -9.68
C SER A 59 -4.87 -4.22 -8.20
N ILE A 60 -3.61 -4.33 -7.74
CA ILE A 60 -3.25 -4.53 -6.33
C ILE A 60 -3.81 -3.40 -5.46
N GLY A 61 -3.63 -2.14 -5.88
CA GLY A 61 -4.14 -0.99 -5.13
C GLY A 61 -5.66 -1.02 -4.96
N ARG A 62 -6.39 -1.38 -6.02
CA ARG A 62 -7.85 -1.49 -6.00
C ARG A 62 -8.31 -2.65 -5.11
N GLN A 63 -7.77 -3.86 -5.30
CA GLN A 63 -8.10 -5.02 -4.46
C GLN A 63 -7.82 -4.74 -2.98
N TRP A 64 -6.70 -4.08 -2.68
CA TRP A 64 -6.35 -3.71 -1.31
C TRP A 64 -7.38 -2.76 -0.68
N LYS A 65 -7.91 -1.80 -1.44
CA LYS A 65 -9.00 -0.94 -0.98
C LYS A 65 -10.28 -1.73 -0.73
N GLU A 66 -10.62 -2.65 -1.63
CA GLU A 66 -11.80 -3.51 -1.52
C GLU A 66 -11.72 -4.41 -0.28
N PHE A 67 -10.58 -5.05 0.00
CA PHE A 67 -10.39 -5.89 1.19
C PHE A 67 -10.52 -5.14 2.51
N LEU A 68 -10.26 -3.83 2.50
CA LEU A 68 -10.25 -2.99 3.70
C LEU A 68 -11.46 -2.06 3.81
N ASP A 69 -12.40 -2.12 2.87
CA ASP A 69 -13.49 -1.16 2.73
C ASP A 69 -12.98 0.31 2.74
N TYR A 70 -11.80 0.56 2.14
CA TYR A 70 -11.12 1.86 2.20
C TYR A 70 -11.57 2.78 1.05
N THR A 71 -12.26 3.87 1.39
CA THR A 71 -12.90 4.75 0.40
C THR A 71 -11.98 5.85 -0.14
N ASN A 72 -10.97 6.27 0.61
CA ASN A 72 -10.06 7.34 0.20
C ASN A 72 -9.10 6.86 -0.91
N SER A 73 -8.59 7.80 -1.70
CA SER A 73 -7.56 7.49 -2.70
C SER A 73 -6.26 7.05 -2.04
N ILE A 74 -5.57 6.12 -2.70
CA ILE A 74 -4.23 5.68 -2.30
C ILE A 74 -3.25 5.93 -3.44
N GLY A 75 -2.00 6.25 -3.08
CA GLY A 75 -0.94 6.50 -4.04
C GLY A 75 0.11 5.39 -4.06
N PHE A 76 0.58 5.05 -5.25
CA PHE A 76 1.76 4.21 -5.46
C PHE A 76 3.00 5.09 -5.70
N ILE A 77 4.05 4.90 -4.91
CA ILE A 77 5.30 5.69 -5.01
C ILE A 77 6.43 4.75 -5.40
N ILE A 78 7.14 5.09 -6.48
CA ILE A 78 8.30 4.31 -6.95
C ILE A 78 9.45 4.47 -5.94
N HIS A 79 10.09 3.36 -5.58
CA HIS A 79 11.20 3.37 -4.61
C HIS A 79 12.36 4.29 -5.01
N GLU A 80 12.73 4.32 -6.30
CA GLU A 80 13.75 5.23 -6.83
C GLU A 80 13.39 6.70 -6.61
N ASP A 81 12.12 7.07 -6.80
CA ASP A 81 11.65 8.43 -6.56
C ASP A 81 11.63 8.75 -5.07
N ALA A 82 11.18 7.82 -4.23
CA ALA A 82 11.23 7.96 -2.77
C ALA A 82 12.66 8.18 -2.27
N LYS A 83 13.64 7.51 -2.87
CA LYS A 83 15.06 7.65 -2.52
C LYS A 83 15.65 8.98 -2.98
N LYS A 84 15.30 9.44 -4.19
CA LYS A 84 15.86 10.67 -4.78
C LYS A 84 15.20 11.94 -4.26
N LEU A 85 13.89 11.90 -4.05
CA LEU A 85 13.07 13.08 -3.76
C LEU A 85 12.63 13.14 -2.29
N ASP A 86 12.82 12.07 -1.51
CA ASP A 86 12.41 11.94 -0.12
C ASP A 86 10.93 12.37 0.06
N ARG A 87 10.66 13.39 0.87
CA ARG A 87 9.31 13.92 1.09
C ARG A 87 8.62 14.49 -0.16
N ASN A 88 9.37 14.78 -1.23
CA ASN A 88 8.84 15.34 -2.46
C ASN A 88 8.46 14.28 -3.50
N ALA A 89 8.67 13.00 -3.22
CA ALA A 89 8.27 11.92 -4.11
C ALA A 89 6.75 11.93 -4.31
N LYS A 90 6.31 11.85 -5.57
CA LYS A 90 4.90 11.89 -5.96
C LYS A 90 4.40 10.48 -6.27
N SER A 91 3.08 10.32 -6.19
CA SER A 91 2.44 9.10 -6.62
C SER A 91 2.54 8.96 -8.14
N ALA A 92 3.09 7.85 -8.62
CA ALA A 92 3.09 7.49 -10.03
C ALA A 92 1.69 7.02 -10.47
N TYR A 93 1.01 6.26 -9.61
CA TYR A 93 -0.35 5.77 -9.83
C TYR A 93 -1.25 6.07 -8.63
N THR A 94 -2.56 6.13 -8.87
CA THR A 94 -3.59 6.33 -7.84
C THR A 94 -4.72 5.32 -8.02
N ALA A 95 -5.21 4.75 -6.91
CA ALA A 95 -6.34 3.83 -6.87
C ALA A 95 -7.41 4.28 -5.87
#